data_AF-A0A376S984-F1
#
_entry.id   AF-A0A376S984-F1
#
_cell.length_a   1.000
_cell.length_b   1.000
_cell.length_c   1.000
_cell.angle_alpha   90.00
_cell.angle_beta   90.00
_cell.angle_gamma   90.00
#
_symmetry.space_group_name_H-M   'P 1'
#
loop_
_entity.id
_entity.type
_entity.pdbx_description
1 polymer ?
#
loop_
_entity_poly.entity_id
_entity_poly.type
_entity_poly.pdbx_seq_one_letter_code
_entity_poly.pdbx_strand_id
1 'polypeptide(L)'
;MSKPFEEYQGTVHFSNQKGIRAECADCHIPKSGKDYLFAKLKASKDIYHEFVSGKIDSDDKFEAHRQEMAETVWKELKATDSATCRSCHSFDAMDIASQSESAQKMHNKAQKDGETCIDCHKGIAHFPPEIKMG
;
A
#
# COMPACT_ATOMS: atom_id res chain seq x y z
N MET A 1 -17.66 2.29 -1.32
CA MET A 1 -17.27 0.96 -1.86
C MET A 1 -16.82 0.01 -0.75
N SER A 2 -17.31 -1.25 -0.68
CA SER A 2 -16.90 -2.25 0.33
C SER A 2 -15.72 -3.12 -0.09
N LYS A 3 -15.49 -3.27 -1.40
CA LYS A 3 -14.52 -4.22 -1.98
C LYS A 3 -13.07 -4.07 -1.46
N PRO A 4 -12.44 -2.88 -1.42
CA PRO A 4 -11.08 -2.76 -0.84
C PRO A 4 -11.00 -3.16 0.63
N PHE A 5 -12.07 -2.93 1.39
CA PHE A 5 -12.16 -3.29 2.80
C PHE A 5 -12.27 -4.82 2.95
N GLU A 6 -13.12 -5.47 2.17
CA GLU A 6 -13.27 -6.92 2.15
C GLU A 6 -11.95 -7.62 1.78
N GLU A 7 -11.23 -7.11 0.77
CA GLU A 7 -9.90 -7.61 0.41
C GLU A 7 -8.90 -7.47 1.57
N TYR A 8 -8.88 -6.30 2.22
CA TYR A 8 -8.01 -6.02 3.36
C TYR A 8 -8.29 -6.94 4.56
N GLN A 9 -9.56 -7.28 4.82
CA GLN A 9 -9.95 -8.19 5.91
C GLN A 9 -9.32 -9.59 5.79
N GLY A 10 -8.96 -10.01 4.58
CA GLY A 10 -8.30 -11.29 4.33
C GLY A 10 -6.79 -11.32 4.64
N THR A 11 -6.21 -10.20 5.10
CA THR A 11 -4.74 -10.03 5.16
C THR A 11 -4.18 -10.09 6.58
N VAL A 12 -2.87 -10.34 6.69
CA VAL A 12 -2.14 -10.30 7.98
C VAL A 12 -2.12 -8.90 8.62
N HIS A 13 -2.40 -7.85 7.84
CA HIS A 13 -2.50 -6.48 8.34
C HIS A 13 -3.84 -6.20 9.03
N PHE A 14 -4.87 -6.99 8.75
CA PHE A 14 -6.15 -6.95 9.47
C PHE A 14 -6.18 -7.89 10.69
N SER A 15 -5.66 -9.11 10.53
CA SER A 15 -5.69 -10.13 11.59
C SER A 15 -4.40 -10.94 11.63
N ASN A 16 -3.73 -10.97 12.78
CA ASN A 16 -2.52 -11.75 13.00
C ASN A 16 -2.40 -12.22 14.46
N GLN A 17 -1.48 -13.16 14.70
CA GLN A 17 -1.24 -13.74 16.03
C GLN A 17 -0.67 -12.75 17.05
N LYS A 18 -0.15 -11.59 16.61
CA LYS A 18 0.47 -10.59 17.48
C LYS A 18 -0.54 -9.56 18.00
N GLY A 19 -1.78 -9.57 17.47
CA GLY A 19 -2.84 -8.65 17.89
C GLY A 19 -2.64 -7.20 17.41
N ILE A 20 -1.78 -6.97 16.41
CA ILE A 20 -1.53 -5.65 15.83
C ILE A 20 -2.44 -5.48 14.61
N ARG A 21 -3.14 -4.36 14.49
CA ARG A 21 -3.94 -4.02 13.31
C ARG A 21 -3.46 -2.71 12.72
N ALA A 22 -3.19 -2.71 11.42
CA ALA A 22 -2.90 -1.49 10.67
C ALA A 22 -4.20 -1.05 9.97
N GLU A 23 -4.70 0.13 10.29
CA GLU A 23 -5.91 0.68 9.66
C GLU A 23 -5.61 1.23 8.27
N CYS A 24 -6.65 1.52 7.46
CA CYS A 24 -6.48 2.02 6.09
C CYS A 24 -5.54 3.24 6.03
N ALA A 25 -5.71 4.17 6.99
CA ALA A 25 -4.90 5.38 7.07
C ALA A 25 -3.43 5.10 7.43
N ASP A 26 -3.14 4.05 8.20
CA ASP A 26 -1.77 3.72 8.59
C ASP A 26 -0.90 3.33 7.40
N CYS A 27 -1.52 2.80 6.33
CA CYS A 27 -0.86 2.45 5.08
C CYS A 27 -0.90 3.59 4.05
N HIS A 28 -2.06 4.25 3.91
CA HIS A 28 -2.31 5.21 2.82
C HIS A 28 -2.00 6.67 3.15
N ILE A 29 -1.79 7.02 4.42
CA ILE A 29 -1.60 8.40 4.85
C ILE A 29 -0.29 8.50 5.67
N PRO A 30 0.73 9.23 5.17
CA PRO A 30 1.95 9.50 5.95
C PRO A 30 1.60 10.15 7.30
N LYS A 31 2.33 9.82 8.38
CA LYS A 31 1.92 10.26 9.74
C LYS A 31 2.15 11.75 10.03
N SER A 32 3.03 12.43 9.28
CA SER A 32 3.38 13.84 9.53
C SER A 32 4.05 14.49 8.33
N GLY A 33 4.38 15.78 8.46
CA GLY A 33 5.16 16.53 7.49
C GLY A 33 4.36 17.00 6.27
N LYS A 34 5.08 17.36 5.20
CA LYS A 34 4.48 17.90 3.98
C LYS A 34 3.62 16.86 3.27
N ASP A 35 4.06 15.61 3.24
CA ASP A 35 3.34 14.53 2.56
C ASP A 35 2.02 14.18 3.24
N TYR A 36 1.96 14.27 4.57
CA TYR A 36 0.69 14.20 5.31
C TYR A 36 -0.28 15.31 4.88
N LEU A 37 0.20 16.55 4.80
CA LEU A 37 -0.63 17.68 4.37
C LEU A 37 -1.12 17.52 2.93
N PHE A 38 -0.25 17.06 2.02
CA PHE A 38 -0.64 16.76 0.64
C PHE A 38 -1.67 15.63 0.56
N ALA A 39 -1.50 14.55 1.33
CA ALA A 39 -2.47 13.46 1.38
C ALA A 39 -3.84 13.94 1.87
N LYS A 40 -3.87 14.82 2.88
CA LYS A 40 -5.12 15.43 3.37
C LYS A 40 -5.80 16.32 2.32
N LEU A 41 -5.02 17.09 1.54
CA LEU A 41 -5.55 17.87 0.42
C LEU A 41 -6.02 17.00 -0.75
N LYS A 42 -5.39 15.85 -0.98
CA LYS A 42 -5.81 14.92 -2.04
C LYS A 42 -7.08 14.16 -1.66
N ALA A 43 -7.26 13.80 -0.39
CA ALA A 43 -8.45 13.10 0.09
C ALA A 43 -9.77 13.85 -0.25
N SER A 44 -9.74 15.18 -0.40
CA SER A 44 -10.93 15.92 -0.85
C SER A 44 -11.31 15.62 -2.31
N LYS A 45 -10.35 15.26 -3.17
CA LYS A 45 -10.61 14.79 -4.54
C LYS A 45 -11.19 13.38 -4.55
N ASP A 46 -10.75 12.52 -3.64
CA ASP A 46 -11.27 11.15 -3.55
C ASP A 46 -12.75 11.17 -3.11
N ILE A 47 -13.12 12.05 -2.18
CA ILE A 47 -14.51 12.33 -1.82
C ILE A 47 -15.30 12.82 -3.04
N TYR A 48 -14.74 13.74 -3.85
CA TYR A 48 -15.40 14.18 -5.08
C TYR A 48 -15.60 13.02 -6.07
N HIS A 49 -14.60 12.15 -6.23
CA HIS A 49 -14.71 11.06 -7.19
C HIS A 49 -15.71 9.98 -6.78
N GLU A 50 -15.70 9.59 -5.50
CA GLU A 50 -16.62 8.61 -4.92
C GLU A 50 -18.07 9.13 -4.88
N PHE A 51 -18.28 10.35 -4.40
CA PHE A 51 -19.63 10.85 -4.10
C PHE A 51 -20.24 11.75 -5.17
N VAL A 52 -19.43 12.29 -6.11
CA VAL A 52 -19.90 13.23 -7.13
C VAL A 52 -19.68 12.71 -8.55
N SER A 53 -18.52 12.10 -8.84
CA SER A 53 -18.19 11.68 -10.22
C SER A 53 -18.70 10.29 -10.61
N GLY A 54 -18.99 9.41 -9.66
CA GLY A 54 -19.40 8.02 -9.93
C GLY A 54 -18.34 7.21 -10.69
N LYS A 55 -17.06 7.58 -10.60
CA LYS A 55 -15.95 6.96 -11.38
C LYS A 55 -15.70 5.51 -10.98
N ILE A 56 -16.06 5.12 -9.75
CA ILE A 56 -15.82 3.78 -9.19
C ILE A 56 -17.05 3.23 -8.44
N ASP A 57 -18.26 3.69 -8.74
CA ASP A 57 -19.48 3.35 -7.99
C ASP A 57 -20.07 1.95 -8.27
N SER A 58 -19.44 1.17 -9.15
CA SER A 58 -19.79 -0.22 -9.43
C SER A 58 -18.53 -1.09 -9.53
N ASP A 59 -18.69 -2.41 -9.35
CA ASP A 59 -17.60 -3.37 -9.48
C ASP A 59 -16.90 -3.27 -10.83
N ASP A 60 -17.65 -3.24 -11.94
CA ASP A 60 -17.06 -3.13 -13.28
C ASP A 60 -16.24 -1.84 -13.45
N LYS A 61 -16.73 -0.72 -12.92
CA LYS A 61 -16.00 0.55 -12.97
C LYS A 61 -14.77 0.53 -12.05
N PHE A 62 -14.87 -0.08 -10.88
CA PHE A 62 -13.74 -0.26 -9.97
C PHE A 62 -12.65 -1.11 -10.63
N GLU A 63 -13.02 -2.24 -11.23
CA GLU A 63 -12.08 -3.10 -11.95
C GLU A 63 -11.44 -2.39 -13.14
N ALA A 64 -12.23 -1.63 -13.91
CA ALA A 64 -11.71 -0.85 -15.03
C ALA A 64 -10.64 0.17 -14.63
N HIS A 65 -10.70 0.68 -13.40
CA HIS A 65 -9.74 1.66 -12.87
C HIS A 65 -8.75 1.07 -11.84
N ARG A 66 -8.84 -0.23 -11.52
CA ARG A 66 -8.02 -0.87 -10.47
C ARG A 66 -6.53 -0.62 -10.69
N GLN A 67 -6.06 -0.77 -11.93
CA GLN A 67 -4.67 -0.56 -12.28
C GLN A 67 -4.23 0.91 -12.06
N GLU A 68 -4.99 1.88 -12.57
CA GLU A 68 -4.70 3.32 -12.39
C GLU A 68 -4.63 3.68 -10.89
N MET A 69 -5.58 3.18 -10.10
CA MET A 69 -5.63 3.42 -8.66
C MET A 69 -4.43 2.77 -7.93
N ALA A 70 -4.12 1.51 -8.25
CA ALA A 70 -2.99 0.80 -7.65
C ALA A 70 -1.66 1.48 -7.97
N GLU A 71 -1.42 1.84 -9.24
CA GLU A 71 -0.21 2.54 -9.67
C GLU A 71 -0.07 3.92 -9.01
N THR A 72 -1.18 4.64 -8.82
CA THR A 72 -1.20 5.91 -8.10
C THR A 72 -0.71 5.72 -6.66
N VAL A 73 -1.27 4.76 -5.92
CA VAL A 73 -0.85 4.48 -4.54
C VAL A 73 0.60 3.99 -4.49
N TRP A 74 1.01 3.10 -5.39
CA TRP A 74 2.39 2.61 -5.43
C TRP A 74 3.39 3.73 -5.70
N LYS A 75 3.07 4.67 -6.59
CA LYS A 75 3.89 5.84 -6.85
C LYS A 75 4.03 6.72 -5.62
N GLU A 76 2.97 6.90 -4.83
CA GLU A 76 2.99 7.69 -3.59
C GLU A 76 3.81 7.01 -2.51
N LEU A 77 3.60 5.71 -2.30
CA LEU A 77 4.40 4.90 -1.38
C LEU A 77 5.87 4.92 -1.77
N LYS A 78 6.20 4.87 -3.07
CA LYS A 78 7.59 4.95 -3.54
C LYS A 78 8.18 6.34 -3.34
N ALA A 79 7.44 7.41 -3.68
CA ALA A 79 7.90 8.78 -3.56
C ALA A 79 8.18 9.20 -2.10
N THR A 80 7.52 8.55 -1.14
CA THR A 80 7.70 8.79 0.30
C THR A 80 8.64 7.79 0.97
N ASP A 81 9.45 7.05 0.20
CA ASP A 81 10.33 5.98 0.70
C ASP A 81 9.58 4.97 1.60
N SER A 82 8.35 4.64 1.22
CA SER A 82 7.46 3.75 1.99
C SER A 82 7.35 4.14 3.47
N ALA A 83 7.32 5.44 3.78
CA ALA A 83 7.34 5.97 5.14
C ALA A 83 6.27 5.32 6.05
N THR A 84 5.07 5.05 5.52
CA THR A 84 3.99 4.38 6.24
C THR A 84 4.35 2.93 6.58
N CYS A 85 4.88 2.16 5.61
CA CYS A 85 5.38 0.81 5.83
C CYS A 85 6.50 0.80 6.87
N ARG A 86 7.49 1.69 6.74
CA ARG A 86 8.66 1.78 7.62
C ARG A 86 8.32 2.21 9.05
N SER A 87 7.16 2.85 9.25
CA SER A 87 6.68 3.21 10.60
C SER A 87 6.37 2.00 11.48
N CYS A 88 6.18 0.82 10.87
CA CYS A 88 6.01 -0.46 11.55
C CYS A 88 7.09 -1.49 11.17
N HIS A 89 7.64 -1.41 9.95
CA HIS A 89 8.64 -2.32 9.40
C HIS A 89 9.96 -1.60 9.12
N SER A 90 10.75 -1.35 10.16
CA SER A 90 12.10 -0.82 9.98
C SER A 90 13.08 -1.94 9.64
N PHE A 91 14.07 -1.63 8.79
CA PHE A 91 15.15 -2.56 8.51
C PHE A 91 15.99 -2.86 9.76
N ASP A 92 16.11 -1.89 10.67
CA ASP A 92 16.87 -2.04 11.93
C ASP A 92 16.22 -3.02 12.91
N ALA A 93 14.88 -3.14 12.89
CA ALA A 93 14.15 -4.06 13.77
C ALA A 93 13.86 -5.41 13.10
N MET A 94 14.14 -5.54 11.80
CA MET A 94 13.87 -6.75 11.04
C MET A 94 14.95 -7.80 11.33
N ASP A 95 14.54 -8.96 11.86
CA ASP A 95 15.44 -10.11 11.97
C ASP A 95 15.59 -10.77 10.59
N ILE A 96 16.59 -10.31 9.83
CA ILE A 96 16.87 -10.82 8.49
C ILE A 96 17.32 -12.29 8.56
N ALA A 97 18.10 -12.66 9.57
CA ALA A 97 18.69 -14.00 9.66
C ALA A 97 17.65 -15.12 9.79
N SER A 98 16.48 -14.84 10.37
CA SER A 98 15.39 -15.83 10.47
C SER A 98 14.51 -15.95 9.23
N GLN A 99 14.74 -15.15 8.19
CA GLN A 99 13.98 -15.21 6.94
C GLN A 99 14.49 -16.30 6.00
N SER A 100 13.74 -16.61 4.94
CA SER A 100 14.22 -17.50 3.88
C SER A 100 15.48 -16.93 3.20
N GLU A 101 16.36 -17.79 2.67
CA GLU A 101 17.59 -17.35 2.00
C GLU A 101 17.33 -16.36 0.86
N SER A 102 16.23 -16.53 0.13
CA SER A 102 15.84 -15.60 -0.95
C SER A 102 15.44 -14.23 -0.39
N ALA A 103 14.63 -14.20 0.67
CA ALA A 103 14.23 -12.96 1.33
C ALA A 103 15.43 -12.23 1.94
N GLN A 104 16.37 -12.96 2.54
CA GLN A 104 17.63 -12.40 3.04
C GLN A 104 18.40 -11.67 1.94
N LYS A 105 18.62 -12.34 0.81
CA LYS A 105 19.33 -11.74 -0.34
C LYS A 105 18.62 -10.49 -0.85
N MET A 106 17.29 -10.54 -0.96
CA MET A 106 16.49 -9.42 -1.47
C MET A 106 16.46 -8.24 -0.50
N HIS A 107 16.25 -8.45 0.80
CA HIS A 107 16.25 -7.36 1.76
C HIS A 107 17.64 -6.73 1.93
N ASN A 108 18.72 -7.53 1.92
CA ASN A 108 20.07 -6.99 1.96
C ASN A 108 20.39 -6.16 0.71
N LYS A 109 19.94 -6.60 -0.47
CA LYS A 109 20.05 -5.83 -1.71
C LYS A 109 19.25 -4.53 -1.61
N ALA A 110 17.99 -4.60 -1.18
CA ALA A 110 17.11 -3.44 -1.07
C ALA A 110 17.69 -2.36 -0.15
N GLN A 111 18.27 -2.76 1.00
CA GLN A 111 18.97 -1.84 1.90
C GLN A 111 20.18 -1.18 1.24
N LYS A 112 21.01 -1.98 0.55
CA LYS A 112 22.22 -1.49 -0.13
C LYS A 112 21.88 -0.51 -1.26
N ASP A 113 20.85 -0.82 -2.03
CA ASP A 113 20.51 -0.10 -3.26
C ASP A 113 19.49 1.02 -3.01
N GLY A 114 19.00 1.18 -1.78
CA GLY A 114 18.02 2.21 -1.41
C GLY A 114 16.63 1.95 -2.00
N GLU A 115 16.25 0.68 -2.17
CA GLU A 115 14.92 0.31 -2.66
C GLU A 115 13.86 0.53 -1.58
N THR A 116 12.66 0.87 -2.03
CA THR A 116 11.49 1.08 -1.18
C THR A 116 10.74 -0.23 -0.97
N CYS A 117 9.96 -0.36 0.10
CA CYS A 117 9.20 -1.58 0.38
C CYS A 117 8.25 -1.94 -0.79
N ILE A 118 7.65 -0.91 -1.42
CA ILE A 118 6.68 -1.07 -2.50
C ILE A 118 7.30 -1.43 -3.85
N ASP A 119 8.64 -1.39 -3.99
CA ASP A 119 9.30 -1.86 -5.21
C ASP A 119 9.08 -3.37 -5.42
N CYS A 120 9.02 -4.13 -4.33
CA CYS A 120 8.77 -5.58 -4.35
C CYS A 120 7.39 -5.96 -3.80
N HIS A 121 6.93 -5.33 -2.72
CA HIS A 121 5.70 -5.75 -2.04
C HIS A 121 4.45 -5.03 -2.58
N LYS A 122 4.04 -5.37 -3.79
CA LYS A 122 2.78 -4.91 -4.39
C LYS A 122 1.66 -5.91 -4.11
N GLY A 123 0.44 -5.41 -3.88
CA GLY A 123 -0.72 -6.26 -3.59
C GLY A 123 -0.74 -6.86 -2.18
N ILE A 124 -0.18 -6.17 -1.19
CA ILE A 124 -0.09 -6.65 0.21
C ILE A 124 -1.48 -6.72 0.87
N ALA A 125 -2.34 -5.74 0.59
CA ALA A 125 -3.65 -5.59 1.23
C ALA A 125 -4.82 -5.76 0.26
N HIS A 126 -4.55 -5.65 -1.04
CA HIS A 126 -5.56 -5.64 -2.10
C HIS A 126 -5.09 -6.52 -3.25
N PHE A 127 -6.04 -7.13 -3.97
CA PHE A 127 -5.70 -7.95 -5.12
C PHE A 127 -4.97 -7.10 -6.17
N PRO A 128 -3.83 -7.59 -6.70
CA PRO A 128 -3.11 -6.88 -7.74
C PRO A 128 -4.01 -6.72 -8.98
N PRO A 129 -3.85 -5.62 -9.73
CA PRO A 129 -4.53 -5.49 -11.02
C PRO A 129 -4.14 -6.65 -11.93
N GLU A 130 -5.08 -7.11 -12.75
CA GLU A 130 -4.76 -8.03 -13.83
C GLU A 130 -3.72 -7.37 -14.74
N ILE A 131 -2.57 -8.02 -14.91
CA ILE A 131 -1.60 -7.61 -15.91
C ILE A 131 -2.24 -7.94 -17.26
N LYS A 132 -2.85 -6.93 -17.91
CA LYS A 132 -3.23 -7.06 -19.32
C LYS A 132 -1.93 -7.17 -20.11
N MET A 133 -1.55 -8.40 -20.46
CA MET A 133 -0.50 -8.64 -21.43
C MET A 133 -0.99 -8.05 -22.77
N GLY A 134 -0.51 -6.85 -23.08
CA GLY A 134 -0.69 -6.21 -24.39
C GLY A 134 0.22 -6.82 -25.44
#